data_AF-A0A328KYU2-F1
#
_entry.id   AF-A0A328KYU2-F1
#
_cell.length_a   1.000
_cell.length_b   1.000
_cell.length_c   1.000
_cell.angle_alpha   90.00
_cell.angle_beta   90.00
_cell.angle_gamma   90.00
#
_symmetry.space_group_name_H-M   'P 1'
#
loop_
_entity.id
_entity.type
_entity.pdbx_description
1 polymer ?
#
loop_
_entity_poly.entity_id
_entity_poly.type
_entity_poly.pdbx_seq_one_letter_code
_entity_poly.pdbx_strand_id
1 'polypeptide(L)'
;FLSEVMRSFAKKAGVEQHWTTAYIHYPNGTVEVVNKALKSLFQALISELRWNKEDWPWLLKAIEHAINHRPKKRLGWKAPVTVHTGLKSDNPLELIFKKPGENLGNCQMTT
;
A
#
# COMPACT_ATOMS: atom_id res chain seq x y z
N PHE A 1 14.88 -11.91 10.57
CA PHE A 1 13.73 -11.93 11.49
C PHE A 1 13.95 -12.83 12.72
N LEU A 2 14.68 -13.94 12.62
CA LEU A 2 14.96 -14.86 13.75
C LEU A 2 16.07 -14.41 14.72
N SER A 3 16.76 -13.30 14.45
CA SER A 3 17.87 -12.82 15.28
C SER A 3 17.42 -12.42 16.68
N GLU A 4 18.32 -12.55 17.66
CA GLU A 4 18.05 -12.16 19.05
C GLU A 4 17.68 -10.67 19.18
N VAL A 5 18.31 -9.81 18.38
CA VAL A 5 17.99 -8.39 18.29
C VAL A 5 16.52 -8.18 17.89
N MET A 6 16.05 -8.91 16.88
CA MET A 6 14.66 -8.79 16.41
C MET A 6 13.66 -9.35 17.43
N ARG A 7 14.02 -10.41 18.16
CA ARG A 7 13.20 -10.96 19.26
C ARG A 7 13.09 -9.98 20.42
N SER A 8 14.21 -9.37 20.81
CA SER A 8 14.26 -8.35 21.85
C SER A 8 13.45 -7.11 21.47
N PHE A 9 13.54 -6.69 20.20
CA PHE A 9 12.73 -5.61 19.66
C PHE A 9 11.24 -5.94 19.72
N ALA A 10 10.81 -7.11 19.23
CA ALA A 10 9.41 -7.50 19.26
C ALA A 10 8.84 -7.58 20.68
N LYS A 11 9.61 -8.11 21.64
CA LYS A 11 9.23 -8.15 23.06
C LYS A 11 9.03 -6.74 23.62
N LYS A 12 9.92 -5.78 23.28
CA LYS A 12 9.78 -4.38 23.71
C LYS A 12 8.62 -3.66 23.02
N ALA A 13 8.35 -3.98 21.76
CA ALA A 13 7.24 -3.42 20.99
C ALA A 13 5.88 -4.05 21.32
N GLY A 14 5.84 -5.08 22.18
CA GLY A 14 4.61 -5.81 22.51
C GLY A 14 4.04 -6.62 21.33
N VAL A 15 4.89 -7.00 20.37
CA VAL A 15 4.49 -7.71 19.14
C VAL A 15 4.78 -9.21 19.28
N GLU A 16 3.78 -10.04 19.04
CA GLU A 16 3.96 -11.49 18.95
C GLU A 16 4.57 -11.88 17.59
N GLN A 17 5.64 -12.66 17.62
CA GLN A 17 6.29 -13.16 16.40
C GLN A 17 5.77 -14.55 16.05
N HIS A 18 4.92 -14.62 15.03
CA HIS A 18 4.51 -15.88 14.42
C HIS A 18 5.51 -16.29 13.33
N TRP A 19 6.10 -17.47 13.46
CA TRP A 19 7.02 -18.03 12.47
C TRP A 19 6.35 -19.15 11.69
N THR A 20 6.41 -19.03 10.38
CA THR A 20 6.06 -20.09 9.44
C THR A 20 7.24 -21.06 9.27
N THR A 21 6.96 -22.36 9.21
CA THR A 21 7.96 -23.39 8.87
C THR A 21 8.59 -23.13 7.50
N ALA A 22 9.90 -23.32 7.38
CA ALA A 22 10.59 -23.17 6.10
C ALA A 22 9.98 -24.06 5.00
N TYR A 23 9.97 -23.56 3.76
CA TYR A 23 9.47 -24.25 2.56
C TYR A 23 7.95 -24.51 2.47
N ILE A 24 7.14 -23.91 3.35
CA ILE A 24 5.67 -23.92 3.22
C ILE A 24 5.21 -22.62 2.56
N HIS A 25 4.56 -22.73 1.39
CA HIS A 25 4.14 -21.60 0.54
C HIS A 25 2.80 -20.95 0.93
N TYR A 26 1.93 -21.68 1.63
CA TYR A 26 0.56 -21.20 1.91
C TYR A 26 0.44 -20.04 2.92
N PRO A 27 1.09 -20.08 4.10
CA PRO A 27 0.79 -19.12 5.18
C PRO A 27 1.24 -17.69 4.85
N ASN A 28 2.17 -17.52 3.91
CA ASN A 28 2.62 -16.20 3.44
C ASN A 28 1.96 -15.75 2.12
N GLY A 29 1.01 -16.52 1.59
CA GLY A 29 0.46 -16.30 0.23
C GLY A 29 -0.17 -14.92 0.03
N THR A 30 -0.78 -14.33 1.06
CA THR A 30 -1.34 -12.96 0.96
C THR A 30 -0.25 -11.92 0.74
N VAL A 31 0.88 -12.04 1.43
CA VAL A 31 2.02 -11.13 1.29
C VAL A 31 2.68 -11.33 -0.08
N GLU A 32 2.80 -12.57 -0.55
CA GLU A 32 3.34 -12.88 -1.87
C GLU A 32 2.53 -12.26 -3.01
N VAL A 33 1.20 -12.34 -2.94
CA VAL A 33 0.32 -11.69 -3.94
C VAL A 33 0.52 -10.18 -3.95
N VAL A 34 0.64 -9.55 -2.78
CA VAL A 34 0.89 -8.11 -2.67
C VAL A 34 2.28 -7.75 -3.22
N ASN A 35 3.31 -8.51 -2.89
CA ASN A 35 4.68 -8.30 -3.37
C ASN A 35 4.78 -8.47 -4.90
N LYS A 36 4.06 -9.43 -5.47
CA LYS A 36 3.96 -9.59 -6.92
C LYS A 36 3.32 -8.36 -7.57
N ALA A 37 2.23 -7.86 -7.01
CA ALA A 37 1.56 -6.65 -7.50
C ALA A 37 2.46 -5.40 -7.39
N LEU A 38 3.14 -5.23 -6.25
CA LEU A 38 4.13 -4.16 -6.05
C LEU A 38 5.22 -4.20 -7.11
N LYS A 39 5.86 -5.36 -7.30
CA LYS A 39 6.93 -5.53 -8.27
C LYS A 39 6.47 -5.21 -9.69
N SER A 40 5.30 -5.71 -10.10
CA SER A 40 4.74 -5.40 -11.42
C SER A 40 4.45 -3.91 -11.59
N LEU A 41 3.97 -3.22 -10.56
CA LEU A 41 3.70 -1.79 -10.63
C LEU A 41 4.99 -0.96 -10.71
N PHE A 42 6.01 -1.31 -9.93
CA PHE A 42 7.35 -0.70 -10.07
C PHE A 42 7.90 -0.88 -11.49
N GLN A 43 7.83 -2.09 -12.03
CA GLN A 43 8.32 -2.37 -13.39
C GLN A 43 7.56 -1.58 -14.44
N ALA A 44 6.23 -1.49 -14.33
CA ALA A 44 5.41 -0.72 -15.25
C ALA A 44 5.76 0.79 -15.19
N LEU A 45 5.80 1.37 -13.99
CA LEU A 45 6.06 2.81 -13.82
C LEU A 45 7.48 3.20 -14.24
N ILE A 46 8.50 2.41 -13.90
CA ILE A 46 9.88 2.65 -14.34
C ILE A 46 9.96 2.58 -15.87
N SER A 47 9.25 1.62 -16.49
CA SER A 47 9.21 1.49 -17.95
C SER A 47 8.48 2.63 -18.63
N GLU A 48 7.34 3.08 -18.07
CA GLU A 48 6.53 4.18 -18.62
C GLU A 48 7.25 5.52 -18.52
N LEU A 49 7.88 5.79 -17.38
CA LEU A 49 8.61 7.03 -17.12
C LEU A 49 10.02 7.03 -17.72
N ARG A 50 10.49 5.88 -18.24
CA ARG A 50 11.86 5.64 -18.74
C ARG A 50 12.93 6.01 -17.71
N TRP A 51 12.66 5.73 -16.44
CA TRP A 51 13.59 6.02 -15.35
C TRP A 51 14.68 4.96 -15.24
N ASN A 52 15.80 5.34 -14.62
CA ASN A 52 16.80 4.39 -14.18
C ASN A 52 16.26 3.57 -13.00
N LYS A 53 16.73 2.33 -12.85
CA LYS A 53 16.22 1.43 -11.81
C LYS A 53 16.62 1.91 -10.42
N GLU A 54 17.72 2.62 -10.32
CA GLU A 54 18.29 3.18 -9.09
C GLU A 54 17.37 4.24 -8.47
N ASP A 55 16.54 4.90 -9.28
CA ASP A 55 15.62 5.96 -8.87
C ASP A 55 14.28 5.42 -8.31
N TRP A 56 14.13 4.10 -8.18
CA TRP A 56 12.92 3.48 -7.64
C TRP A 56 12.45 4.02 -6.27
N PRO A 57 13.31 4.49 -5.32
CA PRO A 57 12.84 4.98 -4.03
C PRO A 57 11.88 6.18 -4.15
N TRP A 58 12.04 6.99 -5.20
CA TRP A 58 11.17 8.13 -5.49
C TRP A 58 9.74 7.71 -5.86
N LEU A 59 9.58 6.50 -6.44
CA LEU A 59 8.27 5.95 -6.82
C LEU A 59 7.54 5.30 -5.64
N LEU A 60 8.24 5.01 -4.53
CA LEU A 60 7.69 4.23 -3.43
C LEU A 60 6.40 4.85 -2.87
N LYS A 61 6.38 6.17 -2.68
CA LYS A 61 5.21 6.87 -2.12
C LYS A 61 4.02 6.90 -3.09
N ALA A 62 4.27 7.07 -4.38
CA ALA A 62 3.23 7.01 -5.40
C ALA A 62 2.60 5.61 -5.49
N ILE A 63 3.42 4.57 -5.42
CA ILE A 63 2.99 3.16 -5.47
C ILE A 63 2.23 2.76 -4.21
N GLU A 64 2.75 3.13 -3.04
CA GLU A 64 2.10 2.91 -1.74
C GLU A 64 0.71 3.57 -1.74
N HIS A 65 0.64 4.82 -2.19
CA HIS A 65 -0.63 5.53 -2.35
C HIS A 65 -1.56 4.78 -3.32
N ALA A 66 -1.09 4.43 -4.52
CA ALA A 66 -1.91 3.76 -5.53
C ALA A 66 -2.49 2.42 -5.03
N ILE A 67 -1.72 1.61 -4.30
CA ILE A 67 -2.16 0.29 -3.82
C ILE A 67 -3.14 0.40 -2.65
N ASN A 68 -2.95 1.39 -1.78
CA ASN A 68 -3.80 1.60 -0.60
C ASN A 68 -5.12 2.30 -0.94
N HIS A 69 -5.14 3.09 -2.02
CA HIS A 69 -6.32 3.82 -2.49
C HIS A 69 -7.08 3.10 -3.62
N ARG A 70 -6.50 2.08 -4.26
CA ARG A 70 -7.23 1.33 -5.29
C ARG A 70 -8.29 0.41 -4.65
N PRO A 71 -9.57 0.51 -5.07
CA PRO A 71 -10.61 -0.43 -4.67
C PRO A 71 -10.28 -1.88 -5.02
N LYS A 72 -10.56 -2.82 -4.11
CA LYS A 72 -10.31 -4.26 -4.34
C LYS A 72 -11.62 -5.03 -4.26
N LYS A 73 -11.85 -5.93 -5.23
CA LYS A 73 -13.05 -6.79 -5.27
C LYS A 73 -13.24 -7.61 -3.99
N ARG A 74 -12.16 -8.15 -3.42
CA ARG A 74 -12.18 -8.91 -2.15
C ARG A 74 -12.69 -8.09 -0.96
N LEU A 75 -12.57 -6.77 -1.00
CA LEU A 75 -13.00 -5.85 0.05
C LEU A 75 -14.40 -5.26 -0.25
N GLY A 76 -15.18 -5.90 -1.13
CA GLY A 76 -16.48 -5.37 -1.56
C GLY A 76 -16.36 -4.06 -2.35
N TRP A 77 -15.33 -3.96 -3.20
CA TRP A 77 -15.01 -2.74 -3.96
C TRP A 77 -14.67 -1.52 -3.09
N LYS A 78 -14.20 -1.74 -1.86
CA LYS A 78 -13.62 -0.70 -1.02
C LYS A 78 -12.10 -0.67 -1.13
N ALA A 79 -11.51 0.50 -0.96
CA ALA A 79 -10.07 0.68 -0.89
C ALA A 79 -9.52 0.21 0.48
N PRO A 80 -8.30 -0.34 0.55
CA PRO A 80 -7.66 -0.70 1.82
C PRO A 80 -7.63 0.44 2.84
N VAL A 81 -7.34 1.68 2.41
CA VAL A 81 -7.34 2.85 3.31
C VAL A 81 -8.71 3.03 3.97
N THR A 82 -9.80 2.93 3.20
CA THR A 82 -11.16 3.09 3.72
C THR A 82 -11.56 1.98 4.67
N VAL A 83 -11.11 0.75 4.42
CA VAL A 83 -11.38 -0.37 5.34
C VAL A 83 -10.56 -0.24 6.63
N HIS A 84 -9.34 0.29 6.55
CA HIS A 84 -8.45 0.41 7.71
C HIS A 84 -8.74 1.62 8.59
N THR A 85 -8.99 2.79 8.00
CA THR A 85 -9.12 4.07 8.73
C THR A 85 -10.54 4.64 8.70
N GLY A 86 -11.43 4.11 7.87
CA GLY A 86 -12.76 4.69 7.63
C GLY A 86 -12.76 5.90 6.69
N LEU A 87 -11.59 6.43 6.31
CA LEU A 87 -11.48 7.61 5.45
C LEU A 87 -11.83 7.28 3.99
N LYS A 88 -12.36 8.27 3.27
CA LYS A 88 -12.61 8.12 1.84
C LYS A 88 -11.28 7.95 1.11
N SER A 89 -11.29 7.09 0.09
CA SER A 89 -10.13 6.92 -0.77
C SER A 89 -9.97 8.12 -1.69
N ASP A 90 -8.76 8.68 -1.70
CA ASP A 90 -8.35 9.72 -2.64
C ASP A 90 -7.89 9.14 -3.98
N ASN A 91 -8.09 9.91 -5.05
CA ASN A 91 -7.59 9.60 -6.38
C ASN A 91 -6.91 10.86 -6.96
N PRO A 92 -5.57 10.84 -7.20
CA PRO A 92 -4.86 12.02 -7.69
C PRO A 92 -5.34 12.47 -9.08
N LEU A 93 -5.92 11.58 -9.88
CA LEU A 93 -6.48 11.95 -11.18
C LEU A 93 -7.75 12.79 -11.05
N GLU A 94 -8.53 12.64 -9.96
CA GLU A 94 -9.69 13.51 -9.72
C GLU A 94 -9.29 14.98 -9.56
N LEU A 95 -8.06 15.26 -9.12
CA LEU A 95 -7.56 16.63 -9.00
C LEU A 95 -7.27 17.26 -10.37
N ILE A 96 -6.82 16.46 -11.34
CA ILE A 96 -6.49 16.90 -12.70
C ILE A 96 -7.77 17.17 -13.51
N PHE A 97 -8.82 16.37 -13.31
CA PHE A 97 -10.08 16.49 -14.05
C PHE A 97 -11.08 17.48 -13.44
N LYS A 98 -10.79 18.09 -12.28
CA LYS A 98 -11.63 19.14 -11.68
C LYS A 98 -11.38 20.48 -12.36
N LYS A 99 -12.46 21.20 -12.68
CA LYS A 99 -12.39 22.52 -13.30
C LYS A 99 -11.78 23.53 -12.29
N PRO A 100 -10.84 24.41 -12.70
CA PRO A 100 -10.35 25.47 -11.83
C PRO A 100 -11.53 26.33 -11.33
N GLY A 101 -11.71 26.40 -10.01
CA GLY A 101 -12.79 27.17 -9.35
C GLY A 101 -13.97 26.35 -8.81
N GLU A 102 -13.98 25.03 -8.99
CA GLU A 102 -14.97 24.16 -8.35
C GLU A 102 -14.54 23.90 -6.89
N ASN A 103 -15.25 24.51 -5.94
CA ASN A 103 -14.93 24.44 -4.51
C ASN A 103 -14.76 22.99 -4.04
N LEU A 104 -13.73 22.75 -3.22
CA LEU A 104 -13.56 21.52 -2.45
C LEU A 104 -14.77 21.38 -1.51
N GLY A 105 -15.83 20.73 -2.01
CA GLY A 105 -17.01 20.41 -1.23
C GLY A 105 -16.59 19.67 0.03
N ASN A 106 -16.72 20.38 1.14
CA ASN A 106 -16.65 19.98 2.54
C ASN A 106 -16.09 18.58 2.76
N CYS A 107 -14.83 18.52 3.18
CA CYS A 107 -14.36 17.47 4.07
C CYS A 107 -15.25 17.55 5.34
N GLN A 108 -16.40 16.87 5.33
CA GLN A 108 -17.23 16.75 6.51
C GLN A 108 -16.48 15.88 7.50
N MET A 109 -15.76 16.55 8.40
CA MET A 109 -15.43 16.04 9.72
C MET A 109 -16.76 15.82 10.45
N THR A 110 -17.39 14.65 10.27
CA THR A 110 -18.49 14.24 11.13
C THR A 110 -17.90 13.79 12.46
N THR A 111 -18.26 14.55 13.50
CA THR A 111 -18.05 14.31 14.93
C THR A 111 -18.52 12.93 15.37
#